data_AF-A0A521XNP0-F1
#
_entry.id   AF-A0A521XNP0-F1
#
_cell.length_a   1.000
_cell.length_b   1.000
_cell.length_c   1.000
_cell.angle_alpha   90.00
_cell.angle_beta   90.00
_cell.angle_gamma   90.00
#
_symmetry.space_group_name_H-M   'P 1'
#
loop_
_entity.id
_entity.type
_entity.pdbx_description
1 polymer ?
#
loop_
_entity_poly.entity_id
_entity_poly.type
_entity_poly.pdbx_seq_one_letter_code
_entity_poly.pdbx_strand_id
1 'polypeptide(L)'
;MSEAVPQRPGATDLLTPAEVAALFRVDPKTVTRWAKSGKLTSIRTLGGHRRYRSSEVYSLLAGAGSAGPGDVPDRGDREDQGIHQDRAARQDRTAR
;
A
#
# COMPACT_ATOMS: atom_id res chain seq x y z
N MET A 1 -22.66 -18.36 9.38
CA MET A 1 -22.44 -16.93 9.09
C MET A 1 -21.42 -16.88 7.96
N SER A 2 -21.86 -16.47 6.76
CA SER A 2 -21.09 -16.63 5.53
C SER A 2 -19.76 -15.88 5.59
N GLU A 3 -18.68 -16.61 5.39
CA GLU A 3 -17.35 -16.09 5.18
C GLU A 3 -17.32 -15.42 3.80
N ALA A 4 -17.27 -14.10 3.77
CA ALA A 4 -17.09 -13.35 2.54
C ALA A 4 -15.67 -13.62 2.03
N VAL A 5 -15.56 -14.51 1.04
CA VAL A 5 -14.32 -14.68 0.27
C VAL A 5 -13.93 -13.30 -0.26
N PRO A 6 -12.74 -12.76 0.06
CA PRO A 6 -12.30 -11.50 -0.51
C PRO A 6 -12.18 -11.71 -2.01
N GLN A 7 -13.13 -11.14 -2.76
CA GLN A 7 -13.11 -11.10 -4.21
C GLN A 7 -11.74 -10.56 -4.60
N ARG A 8 -10.98 -11.28 -5.44
CA ARG A 8 -9.74 -10.69 -5.98
C ARG A 8 -10.18 -9.44 -6.73
N PRO A 9 -9.70 -8.25 -6.32
CA PRO A 9 -10.10 -7.02 -6.98
C PRO A 9 -9.81 -7.16 -8.47
N GLY A 10 -10.79 -6.81 -9.30
CA GLY A 10 -10.73 -6.98 -10.76
C GLY A 10 -9.55 -6.21 -11.35
N ALA A 11 -9.17 -6.52 -12.58
CA ALA A 11 -8.03 -5.88 -13.26
C ALA A 11 -8.13 -4.34 -13.37
N THR A 12 -9.32 -3.78 -13.14
CA THR A 12 -9.66 -2.34 -13.14
C THR A 12 -9.65 -1.68 -11.77
N ASP A 13 -9.46 -2.45 -10.69
CA ASP A 13 -9.59 -1.93 -9.33
C ASP A 13 -8.38 -1.09 -8.92
N LEU A 14 -8.68 -0.04 -8.15
CA LEU A 14 -7.72 0.97 -7.73
C LEU A 14 -7.49 0.95 -6.22
N LEU A 15 -6.28 0.57 -5.83
CA LEU A 15 -5.83 0.54 -4.45
C LEU A 15 -5.39 1.93 -3.99
N THR A 16 -5.69 2.22 -2.74
CA THR A 16 -5.16 3.37 -1.99
C THR A 16 -3.70 3.13 -1.59
N PRO A 17 -2.95 4.18 -1.23
CA PRO A 17 -1.58 4.02 -0.73
C PRO A 17 -1.49 3.12 0.50
N ALA A 18 -2.50 3.16 1.39
CA ALA A 18 -2.55 2.35 2.60
C ALA A 18 -2.73 0.85 2.29
N GLU A 19 -3.60 0.51 1.34
CA GLU A 19 -3.79 -0.88 0.92
C GLU A 19 -2.53 -1.46 0.28
N VAL A 20 -1.86 -0.71 -0.60
CA VAL A 20 -0.60 -1.14 -1.20
C VAL A 20 0.48 -1.31 -0.13
N ALA A 21 0.57 -0.37 0.81
CA ALA A 21 1.50 -0.41 1.93
C ALA A 21 1.31 -1.67 2.79
N ALA A 22 0.06 -2.03 3.10
CA ALA A 22 -0.27 -3.24 3.84
C ALA A 22 0.16 -4.52 3.09
N LEU A 23 -0.03 -4.57 1.76
CA LEU A 23 0.36 -5.72 0.94
C LEU A 23 1.88 -5.92 0.90
N PHE A 24 2.65 -4.83 0.75
CA PHE A 24 4.11 -4.87 0.73
C PHE A 24 4.76 -4.82 2.12
N ARG A 25 3.96 -4.65 3.18
CA ARG A 25 4.40 -4.44 4.57
C ARG A 25 5.40 -3.27 4.72
N VAL A 26 5.07 -2.15 4.08
CA VAL A 26 5.84 -0.90 4.14
C VAL A 26 4.95 0.25 4.64
N ASP A 27 5.52 1.44 4.83
CA ASP A 27 4.75 2.65 5.12
C ASP A 27 4.11 3.26 3.84
N PRO A 28 2.91 3.86 3.90
CA PRO A 28 2.28 4.53 2.75
C PRO A 28 3.13 5.66 2.12
N LYS A 29 4.02 6.30 2.89
CA LYS A 29 4.98 7.30 2.39
C LYS A 29 6.00 6.65 1.45
N THR A 30 6.43 5.42 1.74
CA THR A 30 7.31 4.63 0.86
C THR A 30 6.63 4.33 -0.47
N VAL A 31 5.34 3.95 -0.44
CA VAL A 31 4.54 3.74 -1.67
C VAL A 31 4.40 5.05 -2.48
N THR A 32 4.21 6.17 -1.79
CA THR A 32 4.18 7.49 -2.45
C THR A 32 5.53 7.84 -3.08
N ARG A 33 6.64 7.46 -2.44
CA ARG A 33 8.00 7.65 -2.99
C ARG A 33 8.21 6.81 -4.24
N TRP A 34 7.78 5.55 -4.26
CA TRP A 34 7.83 4.70 -5.46
C TRP A 34 7.05 5.32 -6.63
N ALA A 35 5.89 5.90 -6.36
CA ALA A 35 5.13 6.62 -7.39
C ALA A 35 5.87 7.83 -7.95
N LYS A 36 6.56 8.60 -7.09
CA LYS A 36 7.36 9.75 -7.52
C LYS A 36 8.60 9.35 -8.31
N SER A 37 9.21 8.22 -7.98
CA SER A 37 10.39 7.70 -8.67
C SER A 37 10.07 6.90 -9.93
N GLY A 38 8.80 6.82 -10.35
CA GLY A 38 8.38 6.06 -11.53
C GLY A 38 8.40 4.54 -11.34
N LYS A 39 8.59 4.07 -10.11
CA LYS A 39 8.70 2.67 -9.73
C LYS A 39 7.35 1.95 -9.65
N LEU A 40 6.29 2.70 -9.42
CA LEU A 40 4.91 2.20 -9.36
C LEU A 40 3.98 3.22 -10.03
N THR A 41 3.19 2.79 -11.01
CA THR A 41 2.30 3.71 -11.74
C THR A 41 1.20 4.23 -10.81
N SER A 42 1.04 5.55 -10.73
CA SER A 42 -0.03 6.17 -9.94
C SER A 42 -1.02 6.94 -10.80
N ILE A 43 -2.30 6.75 -10.52
CA ILE A 43 -3.41 7.55 -11.04
C ILE A 43 -3.77 8.59 -9.99
N ARG A 44 -3.95 9.85 -10.40
CA ARG A 44 -4.41 10.91 -9.50
C ARG A 44 -5.91 11.11 -9.68
N THR A 45 -6.64 11.18 -8.57
CA THR A 45 -8.05 11.58 -8.57
C THR A 45 -8.17 13.11 -8.68
N LEU A 46 -9.38 13.62 -8.94
CA LEU A 46 -9.66 15.06 -8.99
C LEU A 46 -9.27 15.79 -7.68
N GLY A 47 -9.31 15.09 -6.54
CA GLY A 47 -8.86 15.61 -5.24
C GLY A 47 -7.36 15.48 -4.95
N GLY A 48 -6.55 15.03 -5.92
CA GLY A 48 -5.09 14.93 -5.79
C GLY A 48 -4.57 13.68 -5.05
N HIS A 49 -5.46 12.82 -4.56
CA HIS A 49 -5.08 11.54 -3.93
C HIS A 49 -4.59 10.55 -4.99
N ARG A 50 -3.62 9.71 -4.60
CA ARG A 50 -3.05 8.68 -5.48
C ARG A 50 -3.84 7.38 -5.37
N ARG A 51 -3.91 6.69 -6.49
CA ARG A 51 -4.48 5.36 -6.67
C ARG A 51 -3.55 4.51 -7.51
N TYR A 52 -3.56 3.21 -7.26
CA TYR A 52 -2.65 2.24 -7.88
C TYR A 52 -3.44 1.09 -8.48
N ARG A 53 -3.04 0.58 -9.64
CA ARG A 53 -3.74 -0.55 -10.25
C ARG A 53 -3.49 -1.81 -9.44
N SER A 54 -4.57 -2.50 -9.06
CA SER A 54 -4.50 -3.79 -8.37
C SER A 54 -3.63 -4.78 -9.15
N SER A 55 -3.84 -4.89 -10.46
CA SER A 55 -3.13 -5.79 -11.37
C SER A 55 -1.61 -5.61 -11.35
N GLU A 56 -1.13 -4.36 -11.40
CA GLU A 56 0.30 -4.03 -11.33
C GLU A 56 0.89 -4.38 -9.96
N VAL A 57 0.19 -3.99 -8.88
CA VAL A 57 0.60 -4.28 -7.50
C VAL A 57 0.71 -5.78 -7.25
N TYR A 58 -0.29 -6.56 -7.65
CA TYR A 58 -0.26 -8.02 -7.49
C TYR A 58 0.76 -8.69 -8.41
N SER A 59 1.02 -8.16 -9.61
CA SER A 59 2.08 -8.68 -10.48
C SER A 59 3.47 -8.50 -9.86
N LEU A 60 3.72 -7.34 -9.23
CA LEU A 60 4.94 -7.07 -8.47
C LEU A 60 5.08 -8.00 -7.25
N LEU A 61 3.98 -8.29 -6.54
CA LEU A 61 3.98 -9.24 -5.41
C LEU A 61 4.24 -10.69 -5.85
N ALA A 62 3.72 -11.09 -7.01
CA ALA A 62 3.87 -12.44 -7.55
C ALA A 62 5.30 -12.74 -8.03
N GLY A 63 6.22 -11.76 -8.02
CA GLY A 63 7.57 -11.93 -8.54
C GLY A 63 7.61 -12.19 -10.05
N ALA A 64 6.48 -12.00 -10.74
CA ALA A 64 6.36 -12.07 -12.19
C ALA A 64 6.99 -10.80 -12.78
N GLY A 65 8.32 -10.80 -12.82
CA GLY A 65 9.16 -9.79 -13.45
C GLY A 65 8.99 -9.76 -14.97
N SER A 66 7.78 -9.46 -15.45
CA SER A 66 7.57 -9.15 -16.86
C SER A 66 7.82 -7.66 -17.11
N ALA A 67 9.10 -7.31 -17.13
CA ALA A 67 9.74 -6.29 -17.97
C ALA A 67 8.94 -5.01 -18.35
N GLY A 68 9.09 -3.97 -17.50
CA GLY A 68 9.28 -2.54 -17.90
C GLY A 68 8.16 -1.53 -17.57
N PRO A 69 8.47 -0.24 -17.21
CA PRO A 69 9.74 0.36 -16.79
C PRO A 69 9.71 0.78 -15.30
N GLY A 70 10.41 0.04 -14.42
CA GLY A 70 11.52 0.66 -13.68
C GLY A 70 11.72 0.18 -12.22
N ASP A 71 11.46 -1.10 -11.97
CA ASP A 71 12.00 -1.97 -10.91
C ASP A 71 11.90 -1.51 -9.42
N VAL A 72 10.84 -1.94 -8.74
CA VAL A 72 10.79 -2.13 -7.27
C VAL A 72 11.15 -3.59 -7.01
N PRO A 73 12.33 -3.89 -6.45
CA PRO A 73 12.59 -3.54 -5.06
C PRO A 73 14.04 -3.11 -4.76
N ASP A 74 14.22 -2.14 -3.86
CA ASP A 74 15.31 -2.28 -2.90
C ASP A 74 14.70 -2.29 -1.50
N ARG A 75 14.86 -3.41 -0.79
CA ARG A 75 14.31 -3.70 0.54
C ARG A 75 15.03 -2.90 1.65
N GLY A 76 15.58 -1.74 1.29
CA GLY A 76 16.63 -1.01 2.01
C GLY A 76 16.19 0.24 2.79
N ASP A 77 14.91 0.65 2.80
CA ASP A 77 14.43 1.67 3.76
C ASP A 77 14.19 1.02 5.16
N ARG A 78 15.14 0.21 5.66
CA ARG A 78 15.06 -0.47 6.97
C ARG A 78 15.36 0.48 8.16
N GLU A 79 15.59 1.77 7.90
CA GLU A 79 16.03 2.74 8.93
C GLU A 79 14.91 3.55 9.59
N ASP A 80 13.63 3.37 9.23
CA ASP A 80 12.51 3.91 10.02
C ASP A 80 11.81 2.79 10.83
N GLN A 81 12.59 1.85 11.40
CA GLN A 81 12.10 0.99 12.48
C GLN A 81 11.97 1.79 13.79
N GLY A 82 11.22 2.89 13.75
CA GLY A 82 10.55 3.45 14.90
C GLY A 82 9.11 2.97 14.84
N ILE A 83 8.88 1.73 15.26
CA ILE A 83 7.56 1.13 15.47
C ILE A 83 6.73 2.09 16.34
N HIS A 84 6.01 3.04 15.74
CA HIS A 84 5.00 3.84 16.44
C HIS A 84 3.69 3.04 16.45
N GLN A 85 3.72 1.91 17.17
CA GLN A 85 2.53 1.42 17.83
C GLN A 85 2.41 2.17 19.16
N ASP A 86 2.09 3.47 19.09
CA ASP A 86 1.65 4.22 20.27
C ASP A 86 0.53 5.19 19.89
N ARG A 87 -0.61 4.60 19.50
CA ARG A 87 -1.89 5.29 19.53
C ARG A 87 -3.06 4.30 19.54
N ALA A 88 -3.33 3.68 20.69
CA ALA A 88 -4.70 3.36 21.15
C ALA A 88 -4.71 2.48 22.42
N ALA A 89 -4.40 3.07 23.57
CA ALA A 89 -4.99 2.70 24.86
C ALA A 89 -4.73 3.90 25.79
N ARG A 90 -5.68 4.70 26.28
CA ARG A 90 -7.08 4.46 26.61
C ARG A 90 -7.87 5.75 26.40
N GLN A 91 -8.98 5.66 25.67
CA GLN A 91 -10.11 6.55 25.93
C GLN A 91 -10.88 6.00 27.13
N ASP A 92 -11.23 6.93 28.03
CA ASP A 92 -12.33 6.94 29.00
C ASP A 92 -12.58 5.74 29.93
N ARG A 93 -12.41 5.98 31.22
CA ARG A 93 -13.07 5.21 32.28
C ARG A 93 -13.53 6.15 33.40
N THR A 94 -14.65 6.82 33.15
CA THR A 94 -15.81 6.91 34.06
C THR A 94 -15.60 7.54 35.46
N ALA A 95 -16.18 8.73 35.61
CA ALA A 95 -16.85 9.33 36.77
C ALA A 95 -16.49 8.89 38.21
N ARG A 96 -16.15 9.88 39.04
CA ARG A 96 -16.76 10.05 40.37
C ARG A 96 -16.69 11.49 40.86
#